data_AF-A0A349M0I4-F1
#
_entry.id   AF-A0A349M0I4-F1
#
_cell.length_a   1.000
_cell.length_b   1.000
_cell.length_c   1.000
_cell.angle_alpha   90.00
_cell.angle_beta   90.00
_cell.angle_gamma   90.00
#
_symmetry.space_group_name_H-M   'P 1'
#
loop_
_entity.id
_entity.type
_entity.pdbx_description
1 polymer ?
#
loop_
_entity_poly.entity_id
_entity_poly.type
_entity_poly.pdbx_seq_one_letter_code
_entity_poly.pdbx_strand_id
1 'polypeptide(L)'
;MTIEALSHRGWNLFARVLQEILAEHGLGLGHLDDRTHIHPEKVRRLQRSLKIPKSFPVLNIDEMEQVISVFQFKRNEKTRLRAALLATSIEETLMDRINSEDALRAAEQILAIIEQALEEHMHDLVGIGAIKGGIIMSGESEIDRKLGSALAAIDHATLALHLSHNADAQVERVERAQQARDGFTLAIVELDKAVPSLKANDAWHVWHDEAQNGLTAAQSRLASLGA
;
A
#
# COMPACT_ATOMS: atom_id res chain seq x y z
N MET A 1 16.16 -27.54 14.15
CA MET A 1 15.23 -26.47 13.73
C MET A 1 15.40 -26.31 12.23
N THR A 2 14.48 -26.87 11.45
CA THR A 2 14.67 -27.12 10.00
C THR A 2 14.31 -25.92 9.14
N ILE A 3 15.07 -25.72 8.06
CA ILE A 3 14.97 -24.57 7.14
C ILE A 3 13.63 -24.54 6.38
N GLU A 4 12.93 -25.68 6.28
CA GLU A 4 11.65 -25.83 5.58
C GLU A 4 10.50 -24.97 6.18
N ALA A 5 10.58 -24.58 7.46
CA ALA A 5 9.58 -23.74 8.11
C ALA A 5 9.54 -22.28 7.61
N LEU A 6 10.48 -21.87 6.75
CA LEU A 6 10.50 -20.54 6.13
C LEU A 6 9.67 -20.45 4.84
N SER A 7 9.29 -21.59 4.24
CA SER A 7 8.60 -21.67 2.93
C SER A 7 7.12 -21.24 2.93
N HIS A 8 6.61 -20.69 4.03
CA HIS A 8 5.22 -20.21 4.17
C HIS A 8 5.13 -18.72 4.54
N ARG A 9 6.24 -17.98 4.58
CA ARG A 9 6.23 -16.53 4.78
C ARG A 9 5.97 -15.84 3.44
N GLY A 10 4.77 -15.29 3.27
CA GLY A 10 4.45 -14.47 2.11
C GLY A 10 5.27 -13.17 2.09
N TRP A 11 5.54 -12.67 0.88
CA TRP A 11 6.17 -11.36 0.63
C TRP A 11 5.20 -10.22 0.92
N ASN A 12 5.69 -8.97 0.93
CA ASN A 12 4.91 -7.76 1.24
C ASN A 12 4.34 -7.82 2.65
N LEU A 13 5.14 -7.32 3.61
CA LEU A 13 4.81 -7.34 5.03
C LEU A 13 3.45 -6.69 5.36
N PHE A 14 3.10 -5.60 4.67
CA PHE A 14 1.81 -4.92 4.83
C PHE A 14 0.63 -5.85 4.49
N ALA A 15 0.65 -6.48 3.32
CA ALA A 15 -0.40 -7.41 2.89
C ALA A 15 -0.53 -8.60 3.84
N ARG A 16 0.60 -9.09 4.38
CA ARG A 16 0.64 -10.19 5.34
C ARG A 16 0.05 -9.82 6.69
N VAL A 17 0.49 -8.71 7.30
CA VAL A 17 -0.04 -8.24 8.59
C VAL A 17 -1.53 -7.86 8.47
N LEU A 18 -1.95 -7.28 7.35
CA LEU A 18 -3.37 -7.05 7.07
C LEU A 18 -4.17 -8.36 6.99
N GLN A 19 -3.63 -9.40 6.36
CA GLN A 19 -4.25 -10.72 6.33
C GLN A 19 -4.35 -11.36 7.72
N GLU A 20 -3.29 -11.26 8.53
CA GLU A 20 -3.26 -11.75 9.92
C GLU A 20 -4.32 -11.06 10.78
N ILE A 21 -4.37 -9.73 10.76
CA ILE A 21 -5.37 -8.95 11.51
C ILE A 21 -6.80 -9.32 11.06
N LEU A 22 -7.05 -9.42 9.75
CA LEU A 22 -8.37 -9.85 9.27
C LEU A 22 -8.73 -11.28 9.74
N ALA A 23 -7.75 -12.20 9.77
CA ALA A 23 -7.96 -13.56 10.25
C ALA A 23 -8.28 -13.63 11.76
N GLU A 24 -7.69 -12.75 12.57
CA GLU A 24 -8.04 -12.60 14.01
C GLU A 24 -9.52 -12.20 14.21
N HIS A 25 -10.14 -11.55 13.22
CA HIS A 25 -11.56 -11.19 13.19
C HIS A 25 -12.44 -12.20 12.42
N GLY A 26 -11.89 -13.35 12.03
CA GLY A 26 -12.62 -14.39 11.28
C GLY A 26 -12.86 -14.06 9.80
N LEU A 27 -12.04 -13.19 9.23
CA LEU A 27 -12.15 -12.65 7.87
C LEU A 27 -10.88 -12.98 7.07
N GLY A 28 -10.78 -12.41 5.86
CA GLY A 28 -9.60 -12.50 5.01
C GLY A 28 -9.63 -11.43 3.92
N LEU A 29 -8.52 -11.23 3.21
CA LEU A 29 -8.35 -10.13 2.25
C LEU A 29 -9.51 -9.98 1.23
N GLY A 30 -10.14 -11.08 0.79
CA GLY A 30 -11.31 -11.05 -0.10
C GLY A 30 -12.61 -10.52 0.52
N HIS A 31 -12.58 -9.93 1.72
CA HIS A 31 -13.70 -9.17 2.29
C HIS A 31 -13.50 -7.65 2.17
N LEU A 32 -12.34 -7.20 1.69
CA LEU A 32 -12.00 -5.78 1.57
C LEU A 32 -12.84 -5.09 0.48
N ASP A 33 -13.05 -5.73 -0.66
CA ASP A 33 -13.93 -5.23 -1.72
C ASP A 33 -15.41 -5.31 -1.31
N ASP A 34 -15.82 -6.44 -0.70
CA ASP A 34 -17.19 -6.64 -0.20
C ASP A 34 -17.66 -5.59 0.82
N ARG A 35 -16.77 -5.11 1.70
CA ARG A 35 -17.16 -4.29 2.86
C ARG A 35 -16.54 -2.90 2.93
N THR A 36 -15.36 -2.71 2.36
CA THR A 36 -14.62 -1.44 2.41
C THR A 36 -14.53 -0.74 1.07
N HIS A 37 -15.24 -1.22 0.04
CA HIS A 37 -15.32 -0.58 -1.27
C HIS A 37 -13.97 -0.41 -1.99
N ILE A 38 -12.90 -0.99 -1.43
CA ILE A 38 -11.59 -1.10 -2.06
C ILE A 38 -11.78 -1.84 -3.38
N HIS A 39 -11.19 -1.32 -4.45
CA HIS A 39 -11.41 -1.89 -5.77
C HIS A 39 -10.94 -3.37 -5.80
N PRO A 40 -11.75 -4.32 -6.32
CA PRO A 40 -11.40 -5.75 -6.31
C PRO A 40 -10.02 -6.06 -6.91
N GLU A 41 -9.58 -5.25 -7.87
CA GLU A 41 -8.26 -5.38 -8.46
C GLU A 41 -7.12 -5.07 -7.48
N LYS A 42 -7.27 -4.09 -6.59
CA LYS A 42 -6.29 -3.81 -5.53
C LYS A 42 -6.26 -4.95 -4.52
N VAL A 43 -7.43 -5.49 -4.17
CA VAL A 43 -7.54 -6.69 -3.32
C VAL A 43 -6.84 -7.90 -3.95
N ARG A 44 -7.03 -8.12 -5.26
CA ARG A 44 -6.33 -9.18 -6.01
C ARG A 44 -4.82 -8.95 -6.05
N ARG A 45 -4.36 -7.70 -6.25
CA ARG A 45 -2.92 -7.35 -6.19
C ARG A 45 -2.33 -7.62 -4.79
N LEU A 46 -3.02 -7.25 -3.71
CA LEU A 46 -2.64 -7.58 -2.33
C LEU A 46 -2.57 -9.10 -2.07
N GLN A 47 -3.50 -9.88 -2.62
CA GLN A 47 -3.45 -11.35 -2.52
C GLN A 47 -2.32 -11.96 -3.37
N ARG A 48 -1.92 -11.32 -4.48
CA ARG A 48 -0.79 -11.73 -5.32
C ARG A 48 0.54 -11.36 -4.71
N SER A 49 0.68 -10.22 -4.04
CA SER A 49 1.95 -9.78 -3.45
C SER A 49 2.46 -10.76 -2.40
N LEU A 50 1.56 -11.38 -1.61
CA LEU A 50 1.90 -12.50 -0.72
C LEU A 50 2.65 -13.65 -1.41
N LYS A 51 2.55 -13.81 -2.74
CA LYS A 51 3.12 -14.91 -3.51
C LYS A 51 4.23 -14.49 -4.48
N ILE A 52 4.30 -13.21 -4.85
CA ILE A 52 5.18 -12.68 -5.90
C ILE A 52 6.11 -11.63 -5.27
N PRO A 53 7.44 -11.85 -5.26
CA PRO A 53 8.39 -10.87 -4.74
C PRO A 53 8.39 -9.58 -5.59
N LYS A 54 8.85 -8.47 -5.01
CA LYS A 54 8.85 -7.14 -5.64
C LYS A 54 7.47 -6.62 -6.07
N SER A 55 6.40 -7.09 -5.42
CA SER A 55 5.05 -6.55 -5.57
C SER A 55 4.64 -5.87 -4.28
N PHE A 56 4.54 -4.54 -4.29
CA PHE A 56 4.28 -3.72 -3.10
C PHE A 56 2.94 -2.94 -3.13
N PRO A 57 1.81 -3.54 -3.57
CA PRO A 57 0.52 -2.89 -3.38
C PRO A 57 0.28 -2.71 -1.89
N VAL A 58 -0.12 -1.49 -1.54
CA VAL A 58 -0.54 -1.09 -0.20
C VAL A 58 -1.87 -0.35 -0.32
N LEU A 59 -2.55 -0.16 0.80
CA LEU A 59 -3.72 0.72 0.83
C LEU A 59 -3.27 2.18 0.89
N ASN A 60 -3.98 3.06 0.18
CA ASN A 60 -3.80 4.50 0.35
C ASN A 60 -4.31 4.94 1.74
N ILE A 61 -4.11 6.22 2.09
CA ILE A 61 -4.46 6.75 3.43
C ILE A 61 -5.95 6.57 3.74
N ASP A 62 -6.82 6.92 2.78
CA ASP A 62 -8.28 6.90 2.95
C ASP A 62 -8.82 5.46 3.04
N GLU A 63 -8.32 4.56 2.19
CA GLU A 63 -8.63 3.13 2.23
C GLU A 63 -8.21 2.49 3.56
N MET A 64 -7.05 2.88 4.10
CA MET A 64 -6.54 2.34 5.34
C MET A 64 -7.39 2.76 6.54
N GLU A 65 -7.76 4.04 6.64
CA GLU A 65 -8.69 4.51 7.68
C GLU A 65 -10.11 3.94 7.47
N GLN A 66 -10.55 3.70 6.23
CA GLN A 66 -11.81 3.01 5.93
C GLN A 66 -11.79 1.55 6.38
N VAL A 67 -10.71 0.80 6.15
CA VAL A 67 -10.52 -0.57 6.65
C VAL A 67 -10.52 -0.61 8.17
N ILE A 68 -9.72 0.26 8.78
CA ILE A 68 -9.66 0.42 10.24
C ILE A 68 -11.05 0.70 10.83
N SER A 69 -11.87 1.52 10.16
CA SER A 69 -13.21 1.89 10.60
C SER A 69 -14.24 0.76 10.41
N VAL A 70 -14.34 0.17 9.20
CA VAL A 70 -15.36 -0.85 8.89
C VAL A 70 -15.12 -2.15 9.67
N PHE A 71 -13.87 -2.56 9.82
CA PHE A 71 -13.50 -3.76 10.57
C PHE A 71 -13.23 -3.50 12.06
N GLN A 72 -13.43 -2.26 12.53
CA GLN A 72 -13.31 -1.87 13.94
C GLN A 72 -11.96 -2.28 14.56
N PHE A 73 -10.86 -2.07 13.82
CA PHE A 73 -9.53 -2.48 14.25
C PHE A 73 -9.12 -1.80 15.57
N LYS A 74 -8.64 -2.62 16.51
CA LYS A 74 -8.18 -2.20 17.84
C LYS A 74 -6.93 -1.32 17.73
N ARG A 75 -6.60 -0.58 18.79
CA ARG A 75 -5.43 0.34 18.81
C ARG A 75 -4.14 -0.37 18.37
N ASN A 76 -3.83 -1.52 18.94
CA ASN A 76 -2.66 -2.34 18.61
C ASN A 76 -2.68 -2.88 17.16
N GLU A 77 -3.85 -3.25 16.65
CA GLU A 77 -4.01 -3.68 15.24
C GLU A 77 -3.71 -2.53 14.27
N LYS A 78 -4.13 -1.30 14.60
CA LYS A 78 -3.73 -0.09 13.85
C LYS A 78 -2.22 0.15 13.91
N THR A 79 -1.59 -0.04 15.08
CA THR A 79 -0.14 0.08 15.23
C THR A 79 0.61 -0.91 14.33
N ARG A 80 0.27 -2.21 14.43
CA ARG A 80 0.84 -3.29 13.62
C ARG A 80 0.71 -3.00 12.13
N LEU A 81 -0.46 -2.55 11.68
CA LEU A 81 -0.70 -2.23 10.27
C LEU A 81 0.16 -1.04 9.77
N ARG A 82 0.31 0.02 10.59
CA ARG A 82 1.19 1.16 10.28
C ARG A 82 2.67 0.77 10.32
N ALA A 83 3.08 -0.09 11.24
CA ALA A 83 4.45 -0.60 11.30
C ALA A 83 4.77 -1.50 10.09
N ALA A 84 3.83 -2.35 9.68
CA ALA A 84 3.97 -3.23 8.52
C ALA A 84 4.10 -2.44 7.21
N LEU A 85 3.38 -1.32 7.08
CA LEU A 85 3.53 -0.38 5.97
C LEU A 85 4.96 0.19 5.90
N LEU A 86 5.49 0.69 7.02
CA LEU A 86 6.86 1.22 7.10
C LEU A 86 7.89 0.13 6.81
N ALA A 87 7.74 -1.07 7.39
CA ALA A 87 8.60 -2.21 7.13
C ALA A 87 8.56 -2.64 5.65
N THR A 88 7.42 -2.55 4.97
CA THR A 88 7.29 -2.85 3.53
C THR A 88 8.11 -1.87 2.68
N SER A 89 8.23 -0.60 3.07
CA SER A 89 9.10 0.35 2.37
C SER A 89 10.59 0.05 2.54
N ILE A 90 10.97 -0.56 3.66
CA ILE A 90 12.32 -1.05 3.91
C ILE A 90 12.56 -2.33 3.11
N GLU A 91 11.60 -3.26 3.08
CA GLU A 91 11.61 -4.45 2.21
C GLU A 91 11.86 -4.05 0.75
N GLU A 92 11.07 -3.13 0.21
CA GLU A 92 11.21 -2.57 -1.14
C GLU A 92 12.60 -1.95 -1.38
N THR A 93 13.02 -1.01 -0.52
CA THR A 93 14.32 -0.31 -0.65
C THR A 93 15.52 -1.27 -0.61
N LEU A 94 15.40 -2.38 0.13
CA LEU A 94 16.43 -3.41 0.21
C LEU A 94 16.39 -4.41 -0.94
N MET A 95 15.21 -4.75 -1.48
CA MET A 95 15.07 -5.70 -2.60
C MET A 95 15.79 -5.26 -3.90
N ASP A 96 16.11 -3.98 -4.04
CA ASP A 96 16.92 -3.46 -5.16
C ASP A 96 18.43 -3.43 -4.89
N ARG A 97 18.86 -3.76 -3.67
CA ARG A 97 20.26 -3.69 -3.21
C ARG A 97 20.84 -5.04 -2.78
N ILE A 98 20.00 -5.93 -2.26
CA ILE A 98 20.39 -7.25 -1.74
C ILE A 98 19.40 -8.34 -2.21
N ASN A 99 19.66 -9.60 -1.82
CA ASN A 99 18.75 -10.70 -2.13
C ASN A 99 17.35 -10.47 -1.54
N SER A 100 16.29 -10.80 -2.28
CA SER A 100 14.90 -10.59 -1.85
C SER A 100 14.54 -11.27 -0.53
N GLU A 101 15.06 -12.48 -0.25
CA GLU A 101 14.82 -13.18 1.02
C GLU A 101 15.51 -12.48 2.20
N ASP A 102 16.71 -11.95 1.99
CA ASP A 102 17.46 -11.22 3.01
C ASP A 102 16.86 -9.82 3.25
N ALA A 103 16.34 -9.18 2.20
CA ALA A 103 15.56 -7.93 2.29
C ALA A 103 14.29 -8.12 3.12
N LEU A 104 13.49 -9.16 2.81
CA LEU A 104 12.31 -9.53 3.60
C LEU A 104 12.70 -9.83 5.05
N ARG A 105 13.73 -10.65 5.29
CA ARG A 105 14.17 -11.00 6.65
C ARG A 105 14.63 -9.78 7.46
N ALA A 106 15.35 -8.84 6.84
CA ALA A 106 15.76 -7.59 7.48
C ALA A 106 14.54 -6.71 7.83
N ALA A 107 13.59 -6.58 6.90
CA ALA A 107 12.35 -5.84 7.14
C ALA A 107 11.48 -6.50 8.24
N GLU A 108 11.42 -7.83 8.31
CA GLU A 108 10.76 -8.57 9.41
C GLU A 108 11.40 -8.29 10.78
N GLN A 109 12.74 -8.19 10.84
CA GLN A 109 13.45 -7.87 12.07
C GLN A 109 13.19 -6.42 12.52
N ILE A 110 13.11 -5.50 11.56
CA ILE A 110 12.86 -4.07 11.84
C ILE A 110 11.39 -3.82 12.19
N LEU A 111 10.44 -4.60 11.65
CA LEU A 111 9.01 -4.48 11.95
C LEU A 111 8.72 -4.42 13.46
N ALA A 112 9.27 -5.34 14.25
CA ALA A 112 9.06 -5.35 15.70
C ALA A 112 9.61 -4.09 16.41
N ILE A 113 10.68 -3.49 15.89
CA ILE A 113 11.26 -2.25 16.41
C ILE A 113 10.35 -1.06 16.07
N ILE A 114 9.80 -1.04 14.85
CA ILE A 114 8.84 -0.01 14.43
C ILE A 114 7.53 -0.13 15.22
N GLU A 115 7.03 -1.34 15.45
CA GLU A 115 5.83 -1.57 16.28
C GLU A 115 6.01 -0.97 17.67
N GLN A 116 7.11 -1.31 18.37
CA GLN A 116 7.42 -0.75 19.68
C GLN A 116 7.53 0.79 19.65
N ALA A 117 8.28 1.35 18.69
CA ALA A 117 8.45 2.79 18.57
C ALA A 117 7.11 3.52 18.33
N LEU A 118 6.22 2.96 17.51
CA LEU A 118 4.88 3.52 17.28
C LEU A 118 3.99 3.40 18.52
N GLU A 119 4.06 2.31 19.30
CA GLU A 119 3.31 2.20 20.56
C GLU A 119 3.69 3.30 21.56
N GLU A 120 5.00 3.60 21.66
CA GLU A 120 5.55 4.64 22.55
C GLU A 120 5.10 6.07 22.18
N HIS A 121 4.85 6.36 20.89
CA HIS A 121 4.53 7.71 20.38
C HIS A 121 3.03 7.93 20.06
N MET A 122 2.16 6.93 20.26
CA MET A 122 0.80 6.91 19.69
C MET A 122 -0.29 7.73 20.41
N HIS A 123 0.04 8.88 21.01
CA HIS A 123 -0.95 9.68 21.74
C HIS A 123 -1.77 10.71 20.91
N ASP A 124 -1.37 11.05 19.67
CA ASP A 124 -1.74 12.36 19.08
C ASP A 124 -2.63 12.41 17.81
N LEU A 125 -2.98 11.33 17.09
CA LEU A 125 -3.62 11.43 15.74
C LEU A 125 -4.80 10.47 15.46
N VAL A 126 -5.97 11.01 15.05
CA VAL A 126 -7.21 10.30 14.65
C VAL A 126 -8.04 11.06 13.59
N GLY A 127 -8.51 10.39 12.52
CA GLY A 127 -9.90 10.53 12.01
C GLY A 127 -10.22 10.70 10.50
N ILE A 128 -11.35 10.08 10.07
CA ILE A 128 -12.24 10.35 8.89
C ILE A 128 -11.77 9.75 7.53
N GLY A 129 -12.58 9.17 6.60
CA GLY A 129 -13.99 8.71 6.62
C GLY A 129 -14.74 8.44 5.26
N ALA A 130 -14.73 7.19 4.73
CA ALA A 130 -15.68 6.41 3.86
C ALA A 130 -16.53 6.96 2.65
N ILE A 131 -16.68 6.16 1.54
CA ILE A 131 -17.83 6.04 0.56
C ILE A 131 -17.68 4.76 -0.38
N LYS A 132 -18.66 4.43 -1.29
CA LYS A 132 -18.90 3.19 -2.13
C LYS A 132 -18.15 3.06 -3.48
N GLY A 133 -18.05 1.92 -4.22
CA GLY A 133 -18.31 0.47 -3.93
C GLY A 133 -19.09 -0.40 -4.99
N GLY A 134 -18.54 -1.53 -5.52
CA GLY A 134 -19.30 -2.60 -6.26
C GLY A 134 -18.62 -3.62 -7.24
N ILE A 135 -18.54 -4.93 -6.84
CA ILE A 135 -18.92 -6.20 -7.56
C ILE A 135 -18.19 -6.79 -8.84
N ILE A 136 -17.49 -7.93 -8.63
CA ILE A 136 -17.36 -9.23 -9.41
C ILE A 136 -16.33 -9.48 -10.59
N MET A 137 -15.31 -10.29 -10.23
CA MET A 137 -14.71 -11.51 -10.86
C MET A 137 -13.88 -11.59 -12.18
N SER A 138 -12.68 -12.15 -11.96
CA SER A 138 -12.03 -13.28 -12.67
C SER A 138 -11.12 -13.03 -13.88
N GLY A 139 -10.07 -13.85 -13.95
CA GLY A 139 -9.01 -13.81 -14.95
C GLY A 139 -7.75 -13.09 -14.44
N GLU A 140 -6.58 -13.55 -14.90
CA GLU A 140 -5.37 -12.73 -14.82
C GLU A 140 -5.61 -11.49 -15.69
N SER A 141 -5.85 -10.34 -15.03
CA SER A 141 -6.48 -9.22 -15.70
C SER A 141 -5.61 -8.73 -16.84
N GLU A 142 -6.21 -8.48 -18.00
CA GLU A 142 -5.48 -7.88 -19.12
C GLU A 142 -4.94 -6.48 -18.73
N ILE A 143 -5.59 -5.88 -17.72
CA ILE A 143 -5.23 -4.66 -17.00
C ILE A 143 -3.86 -4.78 -16.33
N ASP A 144 -3.56 -5.83 -15.54
CA ASP A 144 -2.24 -6.05 -14.91
C ASP A 144 -1.12 -6.02 -15.95
N ARG A 145 -1.33 -6.70 -17.09
CA ARG A 145 -0.33 -6.79 -18.16
C ARG A 145 -0.19 -5.48 -18.95
N LYS A 146 -1.29 -4.76 -19.19
CA LYS A 146 -1.29 -3.53 -20.00
C LYS A 146 -0.94 -2.27 -19.19
N LEU A 147 -1.23 -2.25 -17.89
CA LEU A 147 -1.01 -1.12 -16.98
C LEU A 147 0.07 -1.38 -15.94
N GLY A 148 0.73 -2.54 -15.91
CA GLY A 148 1.67 -2.93 -14.85
C GLY A 148 2.72 -1.87 -14.49
N SER A 149 3.25 -1.12 -15.47
CA SER A 149 4.19 -0.01 -15.21
C SER A 149 3.53 1.17 -14.48
N ALA A 150 2.30 1.54 -14.85
CA ALA A 150 1.53 2.56 -14.15
C ALA A 150 1.14 2.09 -12.74
N LEU A 151 0.67 0.85 -12.62
CA LEU A 151 0.25 0.24 -11.36
C LEU A 151 1.41 0.08 -10.37
N ALA A 152 2.64 -0.19 -10.84
CA ALA A 152 3.83 -0.16 -10.02
C ALA A 152 4.19 1.28 -9.58
N ALA A 153 4.10 2.26 -10.49
CA ALA A 153 4.33 3.66 -10.16
C ALA A 153 3.32 4.19 -9.11
N ILE A 154 2.05 3.77 -9.16
CA ILE A 154 1.04 4.08 -8.13
C ILE A 154 1.43 3.47 -6.77
N ASP A 155 1.84 2.20 -6.73
CA ASP A 155 2.24 1.52 -5.48
C ASP A 155 3.42 2.27 -4.82
N HIS A 156 4.51 2.49 -5.58
CA HIS A 156 5.69 3.24 -5.11
C HIS A 156 5.34 4.65 -4.64
N ALA A 157 4.52 5.38 -5.41
CA ALA A 157 4.12 6.74 -5.06
C ALA A 157 3.27 6.80 -3.79
N THR A 158 2.37 5.84 -3.60
CA THR A 158 1.53 5.70 -2.40
C THR A 158 2.40 5.40 -1.18
N LEU A 159 3.38 4.51 -1.30
CA LEU A 159 4.32 4.19 -0.23
C LEU A 159 5.22 5.37 0.14
N ALA A 160 5.72 6.12 -0.86
CA ALA A 160 6.46 7.36 -0.66
C ALA A 160 5.61 8.45 0.04
N LEU A 161 4.32 8.57 -0.30
CA LEU A 161 3.43 9.51 0.36
C LEU A 161 3.24 9.16 1.84
N HIS A 162 3.01 7.88 2.15
CA HIS A 162 2.96 7.40 3.53
C HIS A 162 4.26 7.68 4.30
N LEU A 163 5.43 7.48 3.67
CA LEU A 163 6.71 7.85 4.28
C LEU A 163 6.82 9.36 4.56
N SER A 164 6.34 10.23 3.68
CA SER A 164 6.31 11.68 3.94
C SER A 164 5.48 12.04 5.18
N HIS A 165 4.40 11.30 5.46
CA HIS A 165 3.59 11.52 6.65
C HIS A 165 4.26 11.04 7.95
N ASN A 166 5.08 9.99 7.90
CA ASN A 166 5.64 9.33 9.08
C ASN A 166 7.14 9.63 9.35
N ALA A 167 7.89 10.21 8.42
CA ALA A 167 9.28 10.61 8.65
C ALA A 167 9.40 11.72 9.71
N ASP A 168 10.48 11.75 10.50
CA ASP A 168 10.71 12.79 11.51
C ASP A 168 11.37 14.05 10.92
N ALA A 169 12.37 13.88 10.05
CA ALA A 169 13.15 14.97 9.50
C ALA A 169 12.39 15.73 8.39
N GLN A 170 12.30 17.05 8.49
CA GLN A 170 11.61 17.89 7.50
C GLN A 170 12.14 17.71 6.08
N VAL A 171 13.46 17.52 5.92
CA VAL A 171 14.09 17.27 4.61
C VAL A 171 13.58 15.96 4.02
N GLU A 172 13.58 14.87 4.79
CA GLU A 172 13.03 13.59 4.32
C GLU A 172 11.54 13.69 4.01
N ARG A 173 10.73 14.39 4.84
CA ARG A 173 9.30 14.63 4.55
C ARG A 173 9.09 15.25 3.16
N VAL A 174 9.92 16.23 2.80
CA VAL A 174 9.87 16.90 1.50
C VAL A 174 10.36 15.97 0.38
N GLU A 175 11.50 15.29 0.54
CA GLU A 175 12.02 14.34 -0.45
C GLU A 175 11.02 13.21 -0.76
N ARG A 176 10.38 12.65 0.27
CA ARG A 176 9.36 11.61 0.12
C ARG A 176 8.08 12.12 -0.55
N ALA A 177 7.66 13.35 -0.27
CA ALA A 177 6.53 13.97 -0.95
C ALA A 177 6.84 14.30 -2.43
N GLN A 178 8.08 14.67 -2.75
CA GLN A 178 8.55 14.83 -4.13
C GLN A 178 8.56 13.48 -4.87
N GLN A 179 9.10 12.41 -4.25
CA GLN A 179 9.05 11.05 -4.79
C GLN A 179 7.61 10.59 -5.06
N ALA A 180 6.68 10.86 -4.15
CA ALA A 180 5.26 10.58 -4.35
C ALA A 180 4.66 11.36 -5.54
N ARG A 181 4.88 12.68 -5.59
CA ARG A 181 4.41 13.55 -6.69
C ARG A 181 4.93 13.04 -8.04
N ASP A 182 6.21 12.74 -8.13
CA ASP A 182 6.86 12.34 -9.37
C ASP A 182 6.42 10.93 -9.81
N GLY A 183 6.24 10.01 -8.86
CA GLY A 183 5.68 8.68 -9.10
C GLY A 183 4.22 8.71 -9.57
N PHE A 184 3.34 9.51 -8.94
CA PHE A 184 1.96 9.67 -9.42
C PHE A 184 1.90 10.38 -10.79
N THR A 185 2.79 11.35 -11.04
CA THR A 185 2.91 11.99 -12.37
C THR A 185 3.30 10.96 -13.44
N LEU A 186 4.28 10.10 -13.15
CA LEU A 186 4.68 9.00 -14.03
C LEU A 186 3.53 8.01 -14.26
N ALA A 187 2.79 7.65 -13.20
CA ALA A 187 1.64 6.77 -13.30
C ALA A 187 0.57 7.32 -14.26
N ILE A 188 0.20 8.60 -14.15
CA ILE A 188 -0.75 9.26 -15.06
C ILE A 188 -0.23 9.20 -16.50
N VAL A 189 1.05 9.51 -16.73
CA VAL A 189 1.68 9.45 -18.06
C VAL A 189 1.65 8.03 -18.65
N GLU A 190 1.88 6.99 -17.85
CA GLU A 190 1.78 5.60 -18.33
C GLU A 190 0.32 5.16 -18.57
N LEU A 191 -0.62 5.58 -17.70
CA LEU A 191 -2.07 5.37 -17.93
C LEU A 191 -2.53 6.08 -19.20
N ASP A 192 -1.98 7.25 -19.52
CA ASP A 192 -2.37 8.02 -20.70
C ASP A 192 -1.87 7.41 -22.02
N LYS A 193 -0.85 6.55 -21.99
CA LYS A 193 -0.41 5.74 -23.14
C LYS A 193 -1.33 4.55 -23.42
N ALA A 194 -2.27 4.23 -22.52
CA ALA A 194 -3.20 3.14 -22.70
C ALA A 194 -4.02 3.28 -24.00
N VAL A 195 -4.23 2.16 -24.69
CA VAL A 195 -5.06 2.11 -25.89
C VAL A 195 -6.51 2.53 -25.58
N PRO A 196 -7.25 3.17 -26.53
CA PRO A 196 -8.59 3.71 -26.25
C PRO A 196 -9.60 2.70 -25.69
N SER A 197 -9.52 1.43 -26.10
CA SER A 197 -10.37 0.35 -25.57
C SER A 197 -10.11 0.02 -24.10
N LEU A 198 -8.93 0.34 -23.57
CA LEU A 198 -8.60 0.21 -22.16
C LEU A 198 -9.02 1.47 -21.38
N LYS A 199 -8.89 2.66 -21.98
CA LYS A 199 -9.38 3.92 -21.37
C LYS A 199 -10.91 3.98 -21.21
N ALA A 200 -11.64 3.15 -21.94
CA ALA A 200 -13.10 2.98 -21.80
C ALA A 200 -13.49 1.93 -20.74
N ASN A 201 -12.54 1.42 -19.94
CA ASN A 201 -12.79 0.43 -18.89
C ASN A 201 -12.83 1.12 -17.52
N ASP A 202 -13.82 0.79 -16.70
CA ASP A 202 -13.99 1.34 -15.34
C ASP A 202 -12.72 1.18 -14.48
N ALA A 203 -11.98 0.08 -14.61
CA ALA A 203 -10.74 -0.13 -13.88
C ALA A 203 -9.63 0.86 -14.31
N TRP A 204 -9.58 1.30 -15.57
CA TRP A 204 -8.66 2.36 -15.99
C TRP A 204 -9.04 3.69 -15.35
N HIS A 205 -10.35 4.02 -15.32
CA HIS A 205 -10.85 5.22 -14.65
C HIS A 205 -10.50 5.21 -13.16
N VAL A 206 -10.74 4.11 -12.44
CA VAL A 206 -10.39 3.98 -11.02
C VAL A 206 -8.90 4.22 -10.76
N TRP A 207 -8.00 3.59 -11.54
CA TRP A 207 -6.56 3.78 -11.35
C TRP A 207 -6.07 5.16 -11.78
N HIS A 208 -6.73 5.79 -12.76
CA HIS A 208 -6.43 7.15 -13.19
C HIS A 208 -6.87 8.19 -12.16
N ASP A 209 -8.09 8.07 -11.65
CA ASP A 209 -8.62 8.92 -10.59
C ASP A 209 -7.79 8.75 -9.30
N GLU A 210 -7.38 7.52 -8.95
CA GLU A 210 -6.47 7.30 -7.83
C GLU A 210 -5.09 7.96 -8.04
N ALA A 211 -4.50 7.87 -9.23
CA ALA A 211 -3.24 8.54 -9.52
C ALA A 211 -3.37 10.08 -9.47
N GLN A 212 -4.51 10.64 -9.92
CA GLN A 212 -4.81 12.07 -9.81
C GLN A 212 -5.04 12.53 -8.37
N ASN A 213 -5.76 11.75 -7.57
CA ASN A 213 -6.00 12.02 -6.16
C ASN A 213 -4.68 11.93 -5.36
N GLY A 214 -3.86 10.90 -5.62
CA GLY A 214 -2.53 10.75 -5.05
C GLY A 214 -1.58 11.89 -5.40
N LEU A 215 -1.58 12.35 -6.66
CA LEU A 215 -0.82 13.54 -7.09
C LEU A 215 -1.28 14.80 -6.34
N THR A 216 -2.60 15.00 -6.22
CA THR A 216 -3.19 16.14 -5.50
C THR A 216 -2.83 16.11 -4.02
N ALA A 217 -2.85 14.93 -3.39
CA ALA A 217 -2.43 14.74 -2.00
C ALA A 217 -0.94 15.01 -1.81
N ALA A 218 -0.07 14.52 -2.71
CA ALA A 218 1.37 14.79 -2.67
C ALA A 218 1.71 16.27 -2.87
N GLN A 219 1.03 16.97 -3.78
CA GLN A 219 1.15 18.43 -3.96
C GLN A 219 0.68 19.20 -2.72
N SER A 220 -0.46 18.81 -2.15
CA SER A 220 -0.97 19.39 -0.90
C SER A 220 -0.01 19.17 0.27
N ARG A 221 0.63 17.98 0.33
CA ARG A 221 1.67 17.66 1.31
C ARG A 221 2.89 18.55 1.15
N LEU A 222 3.40 18.74 -0.07
CA LEU A 222 4.52 19.67 -0.35
C LEU A 222 4.21 21.10 0.09
N ALA A 223 3.04 21.63 -0.30
CA ALA A 223 2.59 22.94 0.11
C ALA A 223 2.50 23.08 1.65
N SER A 224 2.02 22.04 2.35
CA SER A 224 1.98 22.03 3.83
C SER A 224 3.36 21.99 4.50
N LEU A 225 4.38 21.53 3.78
CA LEU A 225 5.78 21.46 4.21
C LEU A 225 6.59 22.71 3.81
N GLY A 226 5.99 23.64 3.04
CA GLY A 226 6.64 24.85 2.54
C GLY A 226 7.54 24.63 1.32
N ALA A 227 7.24 23.63 0.48
CA ALA A 227 8.00 23.23 -0.70
C ALA A 227 7.17 23.27 -2.01
#